data_AF-A0A1Q8Z7Q2-F1
#
_entry.id   AF-A0A1Q8Z7Q2-F1
#
_cell.length_a   1.000
_cell.length_b   1.000
_cell.length_c   1.000
_cell.angle_alpha   90.00
_cell.angle_beta   90.00
_cell.angle_gamma   90.00
#
_symmetry.space_group_name_H-M   'P 1'
#
loop_
_entity.id
_entity.type
_entity.pdbx_description
1 polymer ?
#
loop_
_entity_poly.entity_id
_entity_poly.type
_entity_poly.pdbx_seq_one_letter_code
_entity_poly.pdbx_strand_id
1 'polypeptide(L)'
;MKPIAKVIPVATMLAALLVTPLPAYSSTLQVGVGLNPDPQVLRGTSGGSKSSDCGFIATAPNEVIKVTQPIPYMRFSVQSAGQPTLLIEGPTGRFCVLADGGGAGPQMSGFWAPGTYSVYIGDRAKGSNPYTLSLTQSSK
;
A
#
# COMPACT_ATOMS: atom_id res chain seq x y z
N MET A 1 -54.96 -56.57 -13.54
CA MET A 1 -53.71 -56.26 -14.29
C MET A 1 -53.33 -54.82 -13.98
N LYS A 2 -52.14 -54.57 -13.41
CA LYS A 2 -51.67 -53.25 -12.94
C LYS A 2 -50.20 -53.09 -13.36
N PRO A 3 -49.78 -51.99 -14.00
CA PRO A 3 -48.45 -51.89 -14.60
C PRO A 3 -47.39 -51.57 -13.54
N ILE A 4 -46.22 -52.21 -13.68
CA ILE A 4 -45.03 -51.98 -12.87
C ILE A 4 -44.33 -50.73 -13.38
N ALA A 5 -44.28 -49.67 -12.57
CA ALA A 5 -43.46 -48.50 -12.83
C ALA A 5 -42.02 -48.77 -12.37
N LYS A 6 -41.07 -48.84 -13.31
CA LYS A 6 -39.63 -48.80 -13.03
C LYS A 6 -39.23 -47.35 -12.80
N VAL A 7 -38.66 -47.04 -11.64
CA VAL A 7 -38.04 -45.73 -11.37
C VAL A 7 -36.51 -45.91 -11.45
N ILE A 8 -35.90 -45.16 -12.36
CA ILE A 8 -34.45 -45.13 -12.65
C ILE A 8 -33.76 -44.21 -11.63
N PRO A 9 -32.55 -44.54 -11.11
CA PRO A 9 -31.92 -43.78 -10.04
C PRO A 9 -31.39 -42.45 -10.57
N VAL A 10 -31.74 -41.34 -9.93
CA VAL A 10 -31.11 -40.04 -10.18
C VAL A 10 -29.89 -39.95 -9.28
N ALA A 11 -28.73 -40.28 -9.82
CA ALA A 11 -27.44 -40.05 -9.16
C ALA A 11 -27.13 -38.55 -9.21
N THR A 12 -27.26 -37.86 -8.08
CA THR A 12 -26.86 -36.46 -7.90
C THR A 12 -25.34 -36.39 -7.81
N MET A 13 -24.68 -36.00 -8.89
CA MET A 13 -23.26 -35.62 -8.85
C MET A 13 -23.13 -34.24 -8.19
N LEU A 14 -22.60 -34.21 -6.96
CA LEU A 14 -22.14 -32.99 -6.31
C LEU A 14 -20.78 -32.61 -6.91
N ALA A 15 -20.74 -31.66 -7.85
CA ALA A 15 -19.49 -31.12 -8.36
C ALA A 15 -18.89 -30.14 -7.34
N ALA A 16 -17.77 -30.51 -6.71
CA ALA A 16 -17.01 -29.62 -5.83
C ALA A 16 -16.24 -28.59 -6.68
N LEU A 17 -16.68 -27.33 -6.66
CA LEU A 17 -15.96 -26.22 -7.27
C LEU A 17 -14.74 -25.87 -6.40
N LEU A 18 -13.55 -26.23 -6.86
CA LEU A 18 -12.29 -25.80 -6.26
C LEU A 18 -12.09 -24.30 -6.52
N VAL A 19 -12.36 -23.46 -5.51
CA VAL A 19 -11.97 -22.04 -5.51
C VAL A 19 -10.48 -21.97 -5.22
N THR A 20 -9.65 -21.72 -6.25
CA THR A 20 -8.23 -21.45 -6.04
C THR A 20 -8.06 -19.99 -5.59
N PRO A 21 -7.40 -19.72 -4.44
CA PRO A 21 -7.10 -18.36 -4.04
C PRO A 21 -6.08 -17.76 -5.01
N LEU A 22 -6.41 -16.62 -5.61
CA LEU A 22 -5.46 -15.86 -6.42
C LEU A 22 -4.33 -15.33 -5.50
N PRO A 23 -3.06 -15.40 -5.93
CA PRO A 23 -1.99 -14.76 -5.19
C PRO A 23 -2.23 -13.25 -5.11
N ALA A 24 -2.20 -12.68 -3.90
CA ALA A 24 -2.19 -11.25 -3.69
C ALA A 24 -0.80 -10.71 -4.08
N TYR A 25 -0.68 -10.11 -5.26
CA TYR A 25 0.57 -9.47 -5.69
C TYR A 25 0.74 -8.15 -4.92
N SER A 26 1.57 -8.12 -3.88
CA SER A 26 2.15 -6.86 -3.42
C SER A 26 3.18 -6.42 -4.47
N SER A 27 2.80 -5.49 -5.33
CA SER A 27 3.72 -4.88 -6.30
C SER A 27 4.80 -4.12 -5.53
N THR A 28 6.05 -4.58 -5.63
CA THR A 28 7.21 -3.83 -5.12
C THR A 28 7.67 -2.85 -6.18
N LEU A 29 7.70 -1.55 -5.85
CA LEU A 29 8.28 -0.53 -6.73
C LEU A 29 9.80 -0.55 -6.58
N GLN A 30 10.52 -0.83 -7.66
CA GLN A 30 11.98 -0.70 -7.67
C GLN A 30 12.37 0.73 -8.03
N VAL A 31 13.27 1.31 -7.24
CA VAL A 31 13.72 2.69 -7.39
C VAL A 31 15.25 2.73 -7.42
N GLY A 32 15.81 3.21 -8.52
CA GLY A 32 17.22 3.55 -8.66
C GLY A 32 17.41 5.05 -8.83
N VAL A 33 18.63 5.48 -9.14
CA VAL A 33 18.90 6.86 -9.57
C VAL A 33 18.29 7.10 -10.95
N GLY A 34 17.72 8.28 -11.18
CA GLY A 34 17.07 8.64 -12.43
C GLY A 34 15.64 8.13 -12.51
N LEU A 35 14.80 8.52 -11.54
CA LEU A 35 13.36 8.24 -11.53
C LEU A 35 12.74 8.61 -12.89
N ASN A 36 11.99 7.69 -13.51
CA ASN A 36 11.30 7.97 -14.78
C ASN A 36 9.97 7.21 -14.86
N PRO A 37 8.81 7.90 -14.96
CA PRO A 37 8.65 9.36 -14.81
C PRO A 37 9.10 9.91 -13.44
N ASP A 38 9.47 11.20 -13.40
CA ASP A 38 9.68 11.98 -12.17
C ASP A 38 8.67 13.15 -12.15
N PRO A 39 7.72 13.20 -11.20
CA PRO A 39 7.55 12.28 -10.07
C PRO A 39 6.93 10.93 -10.46
N GLN A 40 7.29 9.88 -9.72
CA GLN A 40 6.48 8.65 -9.65
C GLN A 40 5.28 8.94 -8.77
N VAL A 41 4.08 8.63 -9.27
CA VAL A 41 2.82 8.92 -8.58
C VAL A 41 2.09 7.62 -8.29
N LEU A 42 1.89 7.35 -7.01
CA LEU A 42 1.15 6.21 -6.48
C LEU A 42 -0.14 6.71 -5.83
N ARG A 43 -1.20 5.89 -5.84
CA ARG A 43 -2.51 6.24 -5.29
C ARG A 43 -3.06 5.09 -4.49
N GLY A 44 -3.76 5.43 -3.40
CA GLY A 44 -4.38 4.44 -2.54
C GLY A 44 -5.33 5.06 -1.55
N THR A 45 -5.57 4.36 -0.44
CA THR A 45 -6.41 4.81 0.67
C THR A 45 -5.57 4.89 1.94
N SER A 46 -5.64 6.03 2.62
CA SER A 46 -4.94 6.29 3.87
C SER A 46 -5.68 5.71 5.07
N GLY A 47 -5.00 5.62 6.20
CA GLY A 47 -5.60 5.16 7.46
C GLY A 47 -5.51 3.66 7.63
N GLY A 48 -6.42 3.12 8.45
CA GLY A 48 -6.53 1.68 8.71
C GLY A 48 -6.96 1.38 10.15
N SER A 49 -7.05 0.10 10.50
CA SER A 49 -7.52 -0.33 11.81
C SER A 49 -6.42 -0.42 12.87
N LYS A 50 -5.15 -0.45 12.46
CA LYS A 50 -4.01 -0.60 13.35
C LYS A 50 -3.61 0.75 13.94
N SER A 51 -3.72 0.90 15.25
CA SER A 51 -3.21 2.07 15.96
C SER A 51 -1.68 2.01 16.08
N SER A 52 -1.01 3.14 15.89
CA SER A 52 0.43 3.30 16.04
C SER A 52 0.76 4.68 16.64
N ASP A 53 2.02 4.88 17.01
CA ASP A 53 2.57 6.21 17.37
C ASP A 53 2.60 7.19 16.18
N CYS A 54 2.37 6.70 14.96
CA CYS A 54 2.22 7.50 13.74
C CYS A 54 0.78 7.59 13.25
N GLY A 55 -0.21 7.50 14.15
CA GLY A 55 -1.63 7.50 13.79
C GLY A 55 -2.17 6.13 13.43
N PHE A 56 -3.31 6.08 12.75
CA PHE A 56 -3.95 4.84 12.34
C PHE A 56 -3.46 4.43 10.96
N ILE A 57 -2.91 3.23 10.84
CA ILE A 57 -2.30 2.68 9.61
C ILE A 57 -2.97 1.38 9.20
N ALA A 58 -2.75 0.97 7.96
CA ALA A 58 -3.17 -0.33 7.45
C ALA A 58 -2.38 -1.46 8.14
N THR A 59 -2.92 -2.68 8.08
CA THR A 59 -2.26 -3.88 8.62
C THR A 59 -1.05 -4.30 7.80
N ALA A 60 -1.05 -4.00 6.50
CA ALA A 60 0.08 -4.16 5.58
C ALA A 60 0.55 -2.78 5.07
N PRO A 61 1.81 -2.66 4.60
CA PRO A 61 2.30 -1.44 3.98
C PRO A 61 1.40 -1.04 2.80
N ASN A 62 1.18 0.27 2.63
CA ASN A 62 0.52 0.79 1.44
C ASN A 62 1.40 0.60 0.21
N GLU A 63 2.72 0.81 0.37
CA GLU A 63 3.71 0.60 -0.69
C GLU A 63 4.93 -0.14 -0.13
N VAL A 64 5.53 -0.98 -0.96
CA VAL A 64 6.85 -1.57 -0.69
C VAL A 64 7.81 -1.08 -1.76
N ILE A 65 8.86 -0.39 -1.34
CA ILE A 65 9.80 0.28 -2.23
C ILE A 65 11.18 -0.32 -2.05
N LYS A 66 11.74 -0.84 -3.13
CA LYS A 66 13.10 -1.39 -3.16
C LYS A 66 14.04 -0.38 -3.78
N VAL A 67 14.83 0.28 -2.94
CA VAL A 67 15.93 1.15 -3.38
C VAL A 67 17.10 0.27 -3.80
N THR A 68 17.50 0.32 -5.07
CA THR A 68 18.50 -0.60 -5.63
C THR A 68 19.93 -0.10 -5.47
N GLN A 69 20.11 1.22 -5.34
CA GLN A 69 21.39 1.92 -5.27
C GLN A 69 21.25 3.16 -4.37
N PRO A 70 22.34 3.71 -3.80
CA PRO A 70 22.27 4.94 -3.02
C PRO A 70 21.67 6.10 -3.83
N ILE A 71 20.66 6.77 -3.29
CA ILE A 71 20.01 7.92 -3.93
C ILE A 71 20.35 9.18 -3.12
N PRO A 72 21.12 10.13 -3.68
CA PRO A 72 21.55 11.34 -2.96
C PRO A 72 20.41 12.21 -2.45
N TYR A 73 19.33 12.28 -3.22
CA TYR A 73 18.13 13.02 -2.89
C TYR A 73 16.90 12.31 -3.45
N MET A 74 15.94 11.99 -2.59
CA MET A 74 14.58 11.64 -2.98
C MET A 74 13.62 12.18 -1.92
N ARG A 75 12.46 12.67 -2.37
CA ARG A 75 11.39 13.20 -1.53
C ARG A 75 10.11 12.40 -1.74
N PHE A 76 9.53 11.98 -0.62
CA PHE A 76 8.17 11.48 -0.51
C PHE A 76 7.25 12.63 -0.12
N SER A 77 6.13 12.77 -0.81
CA SER A 77 5.09 13.75 -0.48
C SER A 77 3.72 13.11 -0.56
N VAL A 78 2.92 13.25 0.50
CA VAL A 78 1.54 12.74 0.56
C VAL A 78 0.55 13.88 0.42
N GLN A 79 -0.49 13.67 -0.38
CA GLN A 79 -1.67 14.53 -0.44
C GLN A 79 -2.92 13.70 -0.16
N SER A 80 -3.77 14.15 0.76
CA SER A 80 -5.04 13.51 1.09
C SER A 80 -5.97 14.53 1.75
N ALA A 81 -7.29 14.35 1.64
CA ALA A 81 -8.29 15.23 2.25
C ALA A 81 -8.41 15.11 3.78
N GLY A 82 -7.86 14.04 4.36
CA GLY A 82 -7.91 13.76 5.81
C GLY A 82 -6.77 14.40 6.61
N GLN A 83 -6.32 13.70 7.65
CA GLN A 83 -5.14 14.07 8.43
C GLN A 83 -4.02 13.06 8.17
N PRO A 84 -3.43 13.05 6.94
CA PRO A 84 -2.50 12.02 6.55
C PRO A 84 -1.24 12.01 7.42
N THR A 85 -0.70 10.82 7.60
CA THR A 85 0.62 10.58 8.21
C THR A 85 1.45 9.75 7.25
N LEU A 86 2.77 9.91 7.30
CA LEU A 86 3.73 9.15 6.52
C LEU A 86 4.65 8.41 7.47
N LEU A 87 4.49 7.09 7.54
CA LEU A 87 5.40 6.20 8.27
C LEU A 87 6.23 5.42 7.26
N ILE A 88 7.55 5.52 7.36
CA ILE A 88 8.50 4.78 6.52
C ILE A 88 9.40 3.94 7.43
N GLU A 89 9.41 2.64 7.20
CA GLU A 89 10.24 1.66 7.89
C GLU A 89 11.21 1.04 6.87
N GLY A 90 12.51 1.08 7.16
CA GLY A 90 13.52 0.57 6.24
C GLY A 90 14.86 0.27 6.91
N PRO A 91 15.91 -0.01 6.13
CA PRO A 91 17.21 -0.43 6.64
C PRO A 91 17.88 0.60 7.56
N THR A 92 17.57 1.88 7.36
CA THR A 92 18.15 3.01 8.10
C THR A 92 17.34 3.41 9.34
N GLY A 93 16.17 2.79 9.55
CA GLY A 93 15.33 3.05 10.70
C GLY A 93 13.86 3.25 10.36
N ARG A 94 13.16 3.89 11.29
CA ARG A 94 11.72 4.11 11.27
C ARG A 94 11.41 5.59 11.46
N PHE A 95 10.71 6.18 10.51
CA PHE A 95 10.46 7.62 10.48
C PHE A 95 8.97 7.89 10.33
N CYS A 96 8.44 8.72 11.23
CA CYS A 96 7.06 9.17 11.20
C CYS A 96 7.01 10.67 10.95
N VAL A 97 6.23 11.09 9.95
CA VAL A 97 5.93 12.50 9.67
C VAL A 97 4.43 12.72 9.72
N LEU A 98 4.01 13.70 10.50
CA LEU A 98 2.61 14.10 10.63
C LEU A 98 2.35 15.31 9.73
N ALA A 99 1.13 15.46 9.21
CA ALA A 99 0.73 16.73 8.59
C ALA A 99 0.83 17.88 9.61
N ASP A 100 1.36 19.03 9.17
CA ASP A 100 1.61 20.23 9.98
C ASP A 100 0.39 21.16 10.09
N GLY A 101 -0.78 20.72 9.60
CA GLY A 101 -2.05 21.46 9.71
C GLY A 101 -2.17 22.68 8.79
N GLY A 102 -1.10 23.06 8.08
CA GLY A 102 -1.04 24.19 7.16
C GLY A 102 -1.54 23.89 5.74
N GLY A 103 -2.17 22.73 5.52
CA GLY A 103 -2.67 22.29 4.21
C GLY A 103 -1.64 21.54 3.34
N ALA A 104 -0.35 21.57 3.70
CA ALA A 104 0.62 20.64 3.15
C ALA A 104 0.52 19.28 3.85
N GLY A 105 0.45 18.19 3.08
CA GLY A 105 0.54 16.85 3.67
C GLY A 105 1.99 16.50 4.06
N PRO A 106 2.20 15.39 4.78
CA PRO A 106 3.53 15.02 5.29
C PRO A 106 4.52 14.76 4.15
N GLN A 107 5.77 15.19 4.38
CA GLN A 107 6.86 15.02 3.43
C GLN A 107 8.13 14.54 4.13
N MET A 108 8.90 13.69 3.46
CA MET A 108 10.21 13.26 3.91
C MET A 108 11.19 13.28 2.74
N SER A 109 12.31 13.98 2.90
CA SER A 109 13.34 14.08 1.87
C SER A 109 14.74 13.82 2.43
N GLY A 110 15.68 13.55 1.54
CA GLY A 110 17.08 13.37 1.89
C GLY A 110 17.73 12.22 1.13
N PHE A 111 18.81 11.70 1.70
CA PHE A 111 19.53 10.53 1.19
C PHE A 111 18.78 9.24 1.50
N TRP A 112 18.73 8.32 0.55
CA TRP A 112 18.12 6.99 0.70
C TRP A 112 19.12 5.89 0.40
N ALA A 113 19.39 5.03 1.39
CA ALA A 113 20.29 3.89 1.25
C ALA A 113 19.61 2.73 0.48
N PRO A 114 20.37 1.84 -0.17
CA PRO A 114 19.83 0.62 -0.73
C PRO A 114 19.08 -0.24 0.29
N GLY A 115 17.99 -0.85 -0.15
CA GLY A 115 17.21 -1.81 0.63
C GLY A 115 15.70 -1.68 0.42
N THR A 116 14.93 -2.43 1.21
CA THR A 116 13.47 -2.45 1.12
C THR A 116 12.85 -1.59 2.19
N TYR A 117 11.96 -0.70 1.78
CA TYR A 117 11.22 0.22 2.63
C TYR A 117 9.73 -0.12 2.59
N SER A 118 9.13 -0.27 3.76
CA SER A 118 7.69 -0.36 3.95
C SER A 118 7.15 1.05 4.21
N VAL A 119 6.24 1.49 3.36
CA VAL A 119 5.64 2.83 3.42
C VAL A 119 4.17 2.67 3.80
N TYR A 120 3.77 3.34 4.88
CA TYR A 120 2.40 3.39 5.36
C TYR A 120 1.89 4.82 5.29
N ILE A 121 0.71 4.98 4.71
CA ILE A 121 -0.02 6.25 4.65
C ILE A 121 -1.17 6.15 5.65
N GLY A 122 -0.95 6.66 6.86
CA GLY A 122 -1.94 6.60 7.92
C GLY A 122 -2.86 7.83 7.95
N ASP A 123 -3.72 7.88 8.96
CA ASP A 123 -4.58 9.03 9.27
C ASP A 123 -4.65 9.23 10.79
N ARG A 124 -4.47 10.48 11.26
CA ARG A 124 -4.48 10.78 12.71
C ARG A 124 -5.87 10.66 13.34
N ALA A 125 -6.92 10.92 12.58
CA ALA A 125 -8.30 10.93 13.04
C ALA A 125 -9.03 9.60 12.79
N LYS A 126 -8.28 8.52 12.49
CA LYS A 126 -8.84 7.22 12.09
C LYS A 126 -9.74 7.33 10.85
N GLY A 127 -9.49 8.34 10.00
CA GLY A 127 -10.14 8.51 8.72
C GLY A 127 -9.67 7.48 7.70
N SER A 128 -10.43 7.36 6.62
CA SER A 128 -10.08 6.55 5.45
C SER A 128 -10.29 7.42 4.22
N ASN A 129 -9.21 7.93 3.64
CA ASN A 129 -9.28 8.94 2.59
C ASN A 129 -8.42 8.54 1.38
N PRO A 130 -8.82 8.84 0.15
CA PRO A 130 -7.94 8.71 -1.00
C PRO A 130 -6.64 9.51 -0.77
N TYR A 131 -5.50 8.96 -1.19
CA TYR A 131 -4.23 9.68 -1.19
C TYR A 131 -3.55 9.63 -2.56
N THR A 132 -2.71 10.64 -2.79
CA THR A 132 -1.65 10.63 -3.81
C THR A 132 -0.31 10.66 -3.09
N LEU A 133 0.56 9.71 -3.38
CA LEU A 133 1.94 9.66 -2.92
C LEU A 133 2.85 9.96 -4.11
N SER A 134 3.67 10.99 -3.99
CA SER A 134 4.64 11.38 -5.01
C SER A 134 6.05 11.11 -4.52
N LEU A 135 6.84 10.40 -5.33
CA LEU A 135 8.28 10.27 -5.17
C LEU A 135 8.97 11.11 -6.23
N THR A 136 9.91 11.96 -5.82
CA THR A 136 10.72 12.75 -6.75
C THR A 136 12.18 12.75 -6.37
N GLN A 137 13.08 12.74 -7.36
CA GLN A 137 14.52 12.92 -7.16
C GLN A 137 14.97 14.36 -7.49
N SER A 138 14.02 15.22 -7.82
CA SER A 138 14.26 16.63 -8.10
C SER A 138 14.14 17.47 -6.81
N SER A 139 15.18 18.25 -6.50
CA SER A 139 15.24 19.12 -5.31
C SER A 139 14.55 20.48 -5.48
N LYS A 140 13.92 20.72 -6.63
CA LYS A 140 13.17 21.94 -6.93
C LYS A 140 11.73 21.87 -6.41
#